data_AF-Q46YK2-F1
#
_entry.id   AF-Q46YK2-F1
#
_cell.length_a   1.000
_cell.length_b   1.000
_cell.length_c   1.000
_cell.angle_alpha   90.00
_cell.angle_beta   90.00
_cell.angle_gamma   90.00
#
_symmetry.space_group_name_H-M   'P 1'
#
loop_
_entity.id
_entity.type
_entity.pdbx_description
1 polymer ?
#
loop_
_entity_poly.entity_id
_entity_poly.type
_entity_poly.pdbx_seq_one_letter_code
_entity_poly.pdbx_strand_id
1 'polypeptide(L)'
;MNILDPRLWLAAIVGMALAFGGGRLVQSRADAKKYDAERTKAALSAAVDQVKATDRARAEEQRRTAAQTEIANAAKKDADTARADALAAGDAAERLRQRVNELLAAARAGKDTAAAGGGQDKPGGDPLDVLVDVLGRSDRTSGILADYADRLKVAGLSCERNYDALTQAVP
;
A
#
# COMPACT_ATOMS: atom_id res chain seq x y z
N MET A 1 93.65 30.33 -1.08
CA MET A 1 93.18 29.05 -0.51
C MET A 1 93.13 28.02 -1.62
N ASN A 2 93.81 26.88 -1.44
CA ASN A 2 93.92 25.84 -2.48
C ASN A 2 92.60 25.09 -2.64
N ILE A 3 92.20 24.87 -3.89
CA ILE A 3 90.97 24.15 -4.28
C ILE A 3 90.97 22.66 -3.89
N LEU A 4 92.07 22.20 -3.26
CA LEU A 4 92.32 20.84 -2.79
C LEU A 4 92.31 20.72 -1.25
N ASP A 5 91.80 21.71 -0.50
CA ASP A 5 91.71 21.61 0.97
C ASP A 5 90.62 20.60 1.40
N PRO A 6 90.95 19.51 2.12
CA PRO A 6 90.00 18.46 2.50
C PRO A 6 88.78 18.98 3.28
N ARG A 7 88.94 20.09 4.01
CA ARG A 7 87.86 20.70 4.81
C ARG A 7 86.78 21.34 3.95
N LEU A 8 87.15 21.93 2.81
CA LEU A 8 86.19 22.51 1.85
C LEU A 8 85.37 21.41 1.17
N TRP A 9 86.01 20.28 0.84
CA TRP A 9 85.32 19.11 0.29
C TRP A 9 84.36 18.47 1.30
N LEU A 10 84.75 18.33 2.57
CA LEU A 10 83.85 17.82 3.61
C LEU A 10 82.64 18.73 3.82
N ALA A 11 82.83 20.05 3.86
CA ALA A 11 81.73 21.01 3.98
C ALA A 11 80.76 20.93 2.78
N ALA A 12 81.29 20.78 1.56
CA ALA A 12 80.48 20.61 0.36
C ALA A 12 79.66 19.29 0.39
N ILE A 13 80.25 18.19 0.84
CA ILE A 13 79.56 16.90 0.99
C ILE A 13 78.45 16.99 2.04
N VAL A 14 78.71 17.61 3.19
CA VAL A 14 77.70 17.81 4.25
C VAL A 14 76.57 18.70 3.76
N GLY A 15 76.87 19.78 3.05
CA GLY A 15 75.86 20.65 2.44
C GLY A 15 74.98 19.91 1.44
N MET A 16 75.59 19.07 0.59
CA MET A 16 74.85 18.23 -0.37
C MET A 16 73.98 17.19 0.34
N ALA A 17 74.48 16.55 1.40
CA ALA A 17 73.72 15.58 2.19
C ALA A 17 72.52 16.23 2.91
N LEU A 18 72.70 17.43 3.47
CA LEU A 18 71.61 18.20 4.09
C LEU A 18 70.58 18.67 3.07
N ALA A 19 71.01 19.15 1.90
CA ALA A 19 70.10 19.53 0.82
C ALA A 19 69.30 18.32 0.31
N PHE A 20 69.94 17.17 0.15
CA PHE A 20 69.27 15.93 -0.24
C PHE A 20 68.28 15.43 0.83
N GLY A 21 68.69 15.42 2.11
CA GLY A 21 67.84 15.01 3.22
C GLY A 21 66.63 15.94 3.41
N GLY A 22 66.84 17.25 3.35
CA GLY A 22 65.78 18.26 3.38
C GLY A 22 64.82 18.12 2.20
N GLY A 23 65.35 17.91 1.00
CA GLY A 23 64.57 17.64 -0.22
C GLY A 23 63.67 16.41 -0.08
N ARG A 24 64.20 15.29 0.44
CA ARG A 24 63.40 14.08 0.69
C ARG A 24 62.27 14.30 1.69
N LEU A 25 62.50 15.07 2.75
CA LEU A 25 61.47 15.38 3.75
C LEU A 25 60.34 16.26 3.21
N VAL A 26 60.67 17.25 2.37
CA VAL A 26 59.65 18.09 1.72
C VAL A 26 58.86 17.26 0.71
N GLN A 27 59.54 16.43 -0.08
CA GLN A 27 58.90 15.55 -1.06
C GLN A 27 57.99 14.52 -0.39
N SER A 28 58.45 13.85 0.67
CA SER A 28 57.62 12.89 1.41
C SER A 28 56.38 13.53 2.04
N ARG A 29 56.48 14.78 2.52
CA ARG A 29 55.33 15.54 3.02
C ARG A 29 54.37 15.93 1.91
N ALA A 30 54.87 16.29 0.73
CA ALA A 30 54.04 16.60 -0.43
C ALA A 30 53.31 15.35 -0.94
N ASP A 31 53.99 14.21 -1.00
CA ASP A 31 53.43 12.93 -1.41
C ASP A 31 52.37 12.43 -0.40
N ALA A 32 52.63 12.57 0.91
CA ALA A 32 51.64 12.27 1.94
C ALA A 32 50.36 13.11 1.78
N LYS A 33 50.49 14.42 1.54
CA LYS A 33 49.31 15.29 1.30
C LYS A 33 48.53 14.91 0.05
N LYS A 34 49.21 14.51 -1.03
CA LYS A 34 48.54 14.03 -2.26
C LYS A 34 47.80 12.73 -1.98
N TYR A 35 48.43 11.79 -1.29
CA TYR A 35 47.81 10.52 -0.91
C TYR A 35 46.56 10.72 -0.05
N ASP A 36 46.63 11.60 0.95
CA ASP A 36 45.49 11.93 1.81
C ASP A 36 44.36 12.62 1.02
N ALA A 37 44.70 13.52 0.08
CA ALA A 37 43.73 14.17 -0.79
C ALA A 37 43.03 13.17 -1.74
N GLU A 38 43.77 12.21 -2.29
CA GLU A 38 43.20 11.15 -3.13
C GLU A 38 42.32 10.19 -2.31
N ARG A 39 42.78 9.79 -1.12
CA ARG A 39 42.02 8.95 -0.17
C ARG A 39 40.71 9.62 0.23
N THR A 40 40.74 10.90 0.60
CA THR A 40 39.55 11.66 1.00
C THR A 40 38.59 11.85 -0.17
N LYS A 41 39.10 12.14 -1.38
CA LYS A 41 38.28 12.21 -2.59
C LYS A 41 37.60 10.87 -2.90
N ALA A 42 38.34 9.76 -2.79
CA ALA A 42 37.80 8.42 -2.99
C ALA A 42 36.76 8.03 -1.94
N ALA A 43 37.01 8.39 -0.67
CA ALA A 43 36.04 8.18 0.42
C ALA A 43 34.77 9.01 0.20
N LEU A 44 34.90 10.27 -0.23
CA LEU A 44 33.77 11.14 -0.54
C LEU A 44 32.96 10.63 -1.73
N SER A 45 33.60 10.18 -2.81
CA SER A 45 32.88 9.62 -3.96
C SER A 45 32.12 8.36 -3.57
N ALA A 46 32.75 7.46 -2.79
CA ALA A 46 32.08 6.27 -2.28
C ALA A 46 30.89 6.62 -1.37
N ALA A 47 31.03 7.62 -0.50
CA ALA A 47 29.92 8.10 0.34
C ALA A 47 28.78 8.69 -0.49
N VAL A 48 29.08 9.49 -1.52
CA VAL A 48 28.07 10.06 -2.42
C VAL A 48 27.34 8.97 -3.20
N ASP A 49 28.04 7.95 -3.67
CA ASP A 49 27.44 6.84 -4.40
C ASP A 49 26.53 6.00 -3.49
N GLN A 50 26.93 5.78 -2.23
CA GLN A 50 26.07 5.15 -1.23
C GLN A 50 24.81 5.98 -0.94
N VAL A 51 24.94 7.29 -0.73
CA VAL A 51 23.79 8.18 -0.51
C VAL A 51 22.83 8.13 -1.70
N LYS A 52 23.34 8.24 -2.93
CA LYS A 52 22.52 8.11 -4.14
C LYS A 52 21.82 6.76 -4.25
N ALA A 53 22.48 5.67 -3.88
CA ALA A 53 21.86 4.35 -3.86
C ALA A 53 20.72 4.28 -2.83
N THR A 54 20.94 4.81 -1.62
CA THR A 54 19.91 4.87 -0.58
C THR A 54 18.74 5.78 -0.95
N ASP A 55 19.01 6.92 -1.59
CA ASP A 55 17.96 7.86 -2.01
C ASP A 55 17.08 7.24 -3.11
N ARG A 56 17.68 6.52 -4.06
CA ARG A 56 16.92 5.76 -5.07
C ARG A 56 16.07 4.68 -4.44
N ALA A 57 16.61 3.94 -3.47
CA ALA A 57 15.85 2.92 -2.74
C ALA A 57 14.67 3.53 -1.98
N ARG A 58 14.89 4.63 -1.25
CA ARG A 58 13.83 5.35 -0.52
C ARG A 58 12.77 5.94 -1.45
N ALA A 59 13.16 6.51 -2.59
CA ALA A 59 12.22 7.03 -3.56
C ALA A 59 11.30 5.92 -4.10
N GLU A 60 11.86 4.73 -4.33
CA GLU A 60 11.10 3.57 -4.77
C GLU A 60 10.15 3.05 -3.66
N GLU A 61 10.61 2.97 -2.42
CA GLU A 61 9.78 2.62 -1.27
C GLU A 61 8.63 3.61 -1.08
N GLN A 62 8.90 4.91 -1.18
CA GLN A 62 7.88 5.96 -1.08
C GLN A 62 6.85 5.84 -2.20
N ARG A 63 7.30 5.58 -3.44
CA ARG A 63 6.41 5.36 -4.58
C ARG A 63 5.48 4.18 -4.34
N ARG A 64 6.02 3.03 -3.91
CA ARG A 64 5.23 1.81 -3.61
C ARG A 64 4.25 2.05 -2.48
N THR A 65 4.71 2.68 -1.40
CA THR A 65 3.87 2.97 -0.22
C THR A 65 2.73 3.92 -0.57
N ALA A 66 3.00 4.96 -1.37
CA ALA A 66 1.97 5.89 -1.84
C ALA A 66 0.92 5.17 -2.69
N ALA A 67 1.35 4.35 -3.66
CA ALA A 67 0.44 3.58 -4.50
C ALA A 67 -0.43 2.61 -3.67
N GLN A 68 0.17 1.87 -2.73
CA GLN A 68 -0.56 0.96 -1.85
C GLN A 68 -1.55 1.70 -0.93
N THR A 69 -1.19 2.89 -0.45
CA THR A 69 -2.07 3.72 0.38
C THR A 69 -3.29 4.19 -0.42
N GLU A 70 -3.09 4.65 -1.65
CA GLU A 70 -4.20 5.04 -2.53
C GLU A 70 -5.12 3.85 -2.84
N ILE A 71 -4.56 2.68 -3.13
CA ILE A 71 -5.34 1.45 -3.36
C ILE A 71 -6.14 1.06 -2.12
N ALA A 72 -5.52 1.13 -0.93
CA ALA A 72 -6.19 0.85 0.33
C ALA A 72 -7.34 1.84 0.61
N ASN A 73 -7.15 3.11 0.29
CA ASN A 73 -8.19 4.14 0.43
C ASN A 73 -9.35 3.89 -0.55
N ALA A 74 -9.05 3.55 -1.81
CA ALA A 74 -10.06 3.17 -2.79
C ALA A 74 -10.85 1.93 -2.36
N ALA A 75 -10.17 0.89 -1.87
CA ALA A 75 -10.82 -0.33 -1.37
C ALA A 75 -11.72 -0.07 -0.16
N LYS A 76 -11.30 0.83 0.76
CA LYS A 76 -12.15 1.26 1.88
C LYS A 76 -13.41 1.97 1.38
N LYS A 77 -13.27 2.90 0.44
CA LYS A 77 -14.41 3.60 -0.16
C LYS A 77 -15.37 2.63 -0.84
N ASP A 78 -14.86 1.70 -1.63
CA ASP A 78 -15.67 0.68 -2.31
C ASP A 78 -16.42 -0.21 -1.28
N ALA A 79 -15.76 -0.59 -0.18
CA ALA A 79 -16.38 -1.33 0.91
C ALA A 79 -17.48 -0.53 1.64
N ASP A 80 -17.24 0.75 1.89
CA ASP A 80 -18.21 1.61 2.57
C ASP A 80 -19.44 1.89 1.69
N THR A 81 -19.24 2.03 0.37
CA THR A 81 -20.35 2.09 -0.59
C THR A 81 -21.16 0.79 -0.58
N ALA A 82 -20.51 -0.37 -0.67
CA ALA A 82 -21.21 -1.66 -0.63
C ALA A 82 -22.01 -1.84 0.68
N ARG A 83 -21.45 -1.41 1.82
CA ARG A 83 -22.17 -1.41 3.11
C ARG A 83 -23.39 -0.50 3.09
N ALA A 84 -23.26 0.71 2.55
CA ALA A 84 -24.37 1.65 2.46
C ALA A 84 -25.49 1.10 1.56
N ASP A 85 -25.13 0.48 0.43
CA ASP A 85 -26.08 -0.15 -0.49
C ASP A 85 -26.78 -1.34 0.17
N ALA A 86 -26.05 -2.18 0.92
CA ALA A 86 -26.62 -3.29 1.68
C ALA A 86 -27.61 -2.81 2.76
N LEU A 87 -27.30 -1.73 3.47
CA LEU A 87 -28.22 -1.11 4.43
C LEU A 87 -29.48 -0.58 3.75
N ALA A 88 -29.32 0.15 2.64
CA ALA A 88 -30.45 0.69 1.89
C ALA A 88 -31.36 -0.42 1.33
N ALA A 89 -30.78 -1.51 0.85
CA ALA A 89 -31.51 -2.71 0.41
C ALA A 89 -32.26 -3.38 1.58
N GLY A 90 -31.63 -3.48 2.75
CA GLY A 90 -32.25 -4.00 3.98
C GLY A 90 -33.47 -3.16 4.41
N ASP A 91 -33.33 -1.84 4.42
CA ASP A 91 -34.43 -0.92 4.73
C ASP A 91 -35.58 -1.02 3.71
N ALA A 92 -35.25 -1.16 2.42
CA ALA A 92 -36.24 -1.34 1.37
C ALA A 92 -36.99 -2.67 1.52
N ALA A 93 -36.27 -3.75 1.83
CA ALA A 93 -36.86 -5.06 2.09
C ALA A 93 -37.80 -5.04 3.31
N GLU A 94 -37.41 -4.35 4.39
CA GLU A 94 -38.24 -4.23 5.58
C GLU A 94 -39.52 -3.42 5.31
N ARG A 95 -39.41 -2.28 4.62
CA ARG A 95 -40.59 -1.52 4.18
C ARG A 95 -41.52 -2.36 3.30
N LEU A 96 -40.97 -3.16 2.39
CA LEU A 96 -41.76 -4.07 1.56
C LEU A 96 -42.51 -5.10 2.41
N ARG A 97 -41.85 -5.71 3.39
CA ARG A 97 -42.49 -6.68 4.31
C ARG A 97 -43.62 -6.04 5.11
N GLN A 98 -43.43 -4.81 5.61
CA GLN A 98 -44.47 -4.07 6.30
C GLN A 98 -45.69 -3.83 5.40
N ARG A 99 -45.48 -3.35 4.17
CA ARG A 99 -46.56 -3.16 3.19
C ARG A 99 -47.29 -4.46 2.85
N VAL A 100 -46.56 -5.55 2.65
CA VAL A 100 -47.15 -6.86 2.38
C VAL A 100 -48.01 -7.32 3.55
N ASN A 101 -47.54 -7.13 4.80
CA ASN A 101 -48.31 -7.46 6.00
C ASN A 101 -49.58 -6.60 6.13
N GLU A 102 -49.51 -5.30 5.84
CA GLU A 102 -50.67 -4.40 5.80
C GLU A 102 -51.71 -4.88 4.77
N LEU A 103 -51.26 -5.24 3.56
CA LEU A 103 -52.12 -5.77 2.49
C LEU A 103 -52.77 -7.11 2.86
N LEU A 104 -52.02 -8.02 3.49
CA LEU A 104 -52.55 -9.30 3.97
C LEU A 104 -53.61 -9.09 5.06
N ALA A 105 -53.36 -8.19 6.01
CA ALA A 105 -54.33 -7.86 7.06
C ALA A 105 -55.61 -7.26 6.48
N ALA A 106 -55.49 -6.33 5.52
CA ALA A 106 -56.64 -5.74 4.83
C ALA A 106 -57.43 -6.79 4.02
N ALA A 107 -56.75 -7.68 3.31
CA ALA A 107 -57.38 -8.75 2.53
C ALA A 107 -58.15 -9.74 3.42
N ARG A 108 -57.64 -10.04 4.62
CA ARG A 108 -58.32 -10.89 5.62
C ARG A 108 -59.55 -10.20 6.21
N ALA A 109 -59.42 -8.94 6.63
CA ALA A 109 -60.55 -8.16 7.15
C ALA A 109 -61.72 -8.03 6.14
N GLY A 110 -61.42 -7.97 4.84
CA GLY A 110 -62.43 -7.96 3.78
C GLY A 110 -63.13 -9.30 3.55
N LYS A 111 -62.50 -10.44 3.91
CA LYS A 111 -63.10 -11.78 3.80
C LYS A 111 -64.02 -12.10 4.99
N ASP A 112 -63.73 -11.56 6.18
CA ASP A 112 -64.54 -11.81 7.39
C ASP A 112 -65.96 -11.22 7.30
N THR A 113 -66.23 -10.26 6.41
CA THR A 113 -67.58 -9.70 6.22
C THR A 113 -68.42 -10.44 5.17
N ALA A 114 -67.82 -11.29 4.33
CA ALA A 114 -68.50 -11.97 3.22
C ALA A 114 -68.61 -13.50 3.37
N ALA A 115 -67.91 -14.11 4.35
CA ALA A 115 -67.79 -15.56 4.47
C ALA A 115 -68.26 -16.10 5.84
N ALA A 116 -69.52 -15.85 6.21
CA ALA A 116 -70.17 -16.59 7.30
C ALA A 116 -70.52 -18.06 6.93
N GLY A 117 -69.96 -18.63 5.86
CA GLY A 117 -70.42 -19.91 5.31
C GLY A 117 -69.35 -20.88 4.76
N GLY A 118 -68.05 -20.63 4.95
CA GLY A 118 -67.01 -21.42 4.26
C GLY A 118 -65.75 -21.69 5.08
N GLY A 119 -65.86 -22.58 6.07
CA GLY A 119 -64.78 -23.38 6.68
C GLY A 119 -63.39 -22.75 6.80
N GLN A 120 -63.13 -22.10 7.94
CA GLN A 120 -61.81 -21.66 8.40
C GLN A 120 -60.87 -22.82 8.79
N ASP A 121 -61.33 -24.09 8.71
CA ASP A 121 -60.66 -25.27 9.29
C ASP A 121 -60.04 -26.25 8.27
N LYS A 122 -59.43 -25.78 7.17
CA LYS A 122 -58.60 -26.68 6.35
C LYS A 122 -57.15 -26.70 6.86
N PRO A 123 -56.58 -27.86 7.22
CA PRO A 123 -55.17 -27.96 7.58
C PRO A 123 -54.32 -27.77 6.32
N GLY A 124 -53.85 -26.55 6.13
CA GLY A 124 -53.01 -26.13 5.02
C GLY A 124 -53.01 -24.59 5.01
N GLY A 125 -51.89 -23.98 5.36
CA GLY A 125 -51.77 -22.51 5.43
C GLY A 125 -52.23 -21.83 4.14
N ASP A 126 -52.70 -20.58 4.25
CA ASP A 126 -53.13 -19.77 3.11
C ASP A 126 -52.04 -19.79 2.02
N PRO A 127 -52.34 -20.13 0.75
CA PRO A 127 -51.36 -20.09 -0.34
C PRO A 127 -50.59 -18.76 -0.42
N LEU A 128 -51.19 -17.64 0.01
CA LEU A 128 -50.50 -16.35 0.11
C LEU A 128 -49.39 -16.37 1.17
N ASP A 129 -49.59 -17.02 2.32
CA ASP A 129 -48.58 -17.08 3.38
C ASP A 129 -47.33 -17.85 2.92
N VAL A 130 -47.52 -18.90 2.13
CA VAL A 130 -46.41 -19.66 1.52
C VAL A 130 -45.61 -18.78 0.55
N LEU A 131 -46.30 -18.01 -0.30
CA LEU A 131 -45.62 -17.09 -1.23
C LEU A 131 -44.82 -16.01 -0.51
N VAL A 132 -45.34 -15.49 0.59
CA VAL A 132 -44.68 -14.46 1.42
C VAL A 132 -43.46 -15.04 2.14
N ASP A 133 -43.54 -16.26 2.68
CA ASP A 133 -42.37 -16.93 3.26
C ASP A 133 -41.28 -17.21 2.22
N VAL A 134 -41.66 -17.72 1.04
CA VAL A 134 -40.71 -18.00 -0.05
C VAL A 134 -40.05 -16.71 -0.52
N LEU A 135 -40.81 -15.63 -0.73
CA LEU A 135 -40.27 -14.32 -1.09
C LEU A 135 -39.29 -13.82 -0.02
N GLY A 136 -39.67 -13.87 1.26
CA GLY A 136 -38.82 -13.45 2.36
C GLY A 136 -37.54 -14.27 2.48
N ARG A 137 -37.60 -15.58 2.25
CA ARG A 137 -36.42 -16.46 2.26
C ARG A 137 -35.52 -16.21 1.06
N SER A 138 -36.10 -16.01 -0.13
CA SER A 138 -35.36 -15.72 -1.36
C SER A 138 -34.63 -14.38 -1.23
N ASP A 139 -35.32 -13.33 -0.79
CA ASP A 139 -34.76 -12.00 -0.56
C ASP A 139 -33.60 -12.03 0.45
N ARG A 140 -33.78 -12.69 1.59
CA ARG A 140 -32.69 -12.88 2.58
C ARG A 140 -31.48 -13.60 2.00
N THR A 141 -31.71 -14.67 1.23
CA THR A 141 -30.62 -15.45 0.63
C THR A 141 -29.87 -14.63 -0.41
N SER A 142 -30.58 -13.88 -1.25
CA SER A 142 -30.00 -12.96 -2.21
C SER A 142 -29.16 -11.88 -1.52
N GLY A 143 -29.64 -11.32 -0.40
CA GLY A 143 -28.88 -10.34 0.38
C GLY A 143 -27.57 -10.89 0.94
N ILE A 144 -27.57 -12.12 1.46
CA ILE A 144 -26.35 -12.80 1.94
C ILE A 144 -25.37 -13.02 0.78
N LEU A 145 -25.87 -13.45 -0.38
CA LEU A 145 -25.04 -13.69 -1.55
C LEU A 145 -24.43 -12.38 -2.09
N ALA A 146 -25.20 -11.29 -2.08
CA ALA A 146 -24.74 -9.96 -2.46
C ALA A 146 -23.61 -9.47 -1.53
N ASP A 147 -23.79 -9.52 -0.20
CA ASP A 147 -22.73 -9.13 0.76
C ASP A 147 -21.45 -9.96 0.55
N TYR A 148 -21.58 -11.27 0.31
CA TYR A 148 -20.44 -12.11 0.00
C TYR A 148 -19.74 -11.71 -1.30
N ALA A 149 -20.51 -11.48 -2.37
CA ALA A 149 -19.99 -11.08 -3.66
C ALA A 149 -19.27 -9.72 -3.60
N ASP A 150 -19.83 -8.74 -2.88
CA ASP A 150 -19.23 -7.42 -2.72
C ASP A 150 -17.90 -7.48 -1.97
N ARG A 151 -17.82 -8.29 -0.90
CA ARG A 151 -16.56 -8.52 -0.17
C ARG A 151 -15.49 -9.14 -1.07
N LEU A 152 -15.86 -10.15 -1.85
CA LEU A 152 -14.94 -10.78 -2.79
C LEU A 152 -14.49 -9.80 -3.87
N LYS A 153 -15.40 -8.99 -4.40
CA LYS A 153 -15.09 -7.99 -5.42
C LYS A 153 -14.11 -6.94 -4.90
N VAL A 154 -14.35 -6.37 -3.71
CA VAL A 154 -13.44 -5.38 -3.12
C VAL A 154 -12.06 -5.99 -2.86
N ALA A 155 -12.01 -7.21 -2.31
CA ALA A 155 -10.75 -7.90 -2.06
C ALA A 155 -9.98 -8.22 -3.35
N GLY A 156 -10.68 -8.73 -4.38
CA GLY A 156 -10.12 -9.07 -5.68
C GLY A 156 -9.56 -7.84 -6.40
N LEU A 157 -10.35 -6.78 -6.53
CA LEU A 157 -9.92 -5.53 -7.16
C LEU A 157 -8.74 -4.90 -6.43
N SER A 158 -8.72 -4.95 -5.10
CA SER A 158 -7.57 -4.48 -4.32
C SER A 158 -6.32 -5.31 -4.60
N CYS A 159 -6.44 -6.64 -4.71
CA CYS A 159 -5.33 -7.52 -5.04
C CYS A 159 -4.76 -7.24 -6.43
N GLU A 160 -5.62 -7.14 -7.44
CA GLU A 160 -5.23 -6.82 -8.82
C GLU A 160 -4.52 -5.46 -8.91
N ARG A 161 -5.12 -4.41 -8.31
CA ARG A 161 -4.52 -3.07 -8.31
C ARG A 161 -3.16 -3.04 -7.61
N ASN A 162 -3.00 -3.77 -6.50
CA ASN A 162 -1.71 -3.87 -5.81
C ASN A 162 -0.67 -4.61 -6.65
N TYR A 163 -1.07 -5.70 -7.32
CA TYR A 163 -0.20 -6.44 -8.22
C TYR A 163 0.27 -5.55 -9.37
N ASP A 164 -0.64 -4.83 -10.02
CA ASP A 164 -0.32 -3.93 -11.12
C ASP A 164 0.62 -2.80 -10.67
N ALA A 165 0.36 -2.20 -9.51
CA ALA A 165 1.21 -1.15 -8.95
C ALA A 165 2.64 -1.64 -8.63
N LEU A 166 2.79 -2.91 -8.25
CA LEU A 166 4.08 -3.52 -7.93
C LEU A 166 4.81 -4.07 -9.16
N THR A 167 4.09 -4.44 -10.23
CA THR A 167 4.67 -5.05 -11.43
C THR A 167 4.92 -4.05 -12.56
N GLN A 168 4.07 -3.03 -12.74
CA GLN A 168 4.35 -1.91 -13.67
C GLN A 168 5.52 -1.04 -13.20
N ALA A 169 5.98 -1.26 -11.97
CA ALA A 169 7.15 -0.64 -11.38
C ALA A 169 8.49 -1.15 -11.94
N VAL A 170 8.50 -2.22 -12.74
CA VAL A 170 9.70 -2.82 -13.34
C VAL A 170 9.83 -2.42 -14.81
N PRO A 171 10.74 -1.52 -15.20
CA PRO A 171 11.29 -1.51 -16.55
C PRO A 171 12.21 -2.71 -16.80
#